data_AF-A0A6M0BTM0-F1
#
_entry.id   AF-A0A6M0BTM0-F1
#
_cell.length_a   1.000
_cell.length_b   1.000
_cell.length_c   1.000
_cell.angle_alpha   90.00
_cell.angle_beta   90.00
_cell.angle_gamma   90.00
#
_symmetry.space_group_name_H-M   'P 1'
#
loop_
_entity.id
_entity.type
_entity.pdbx_description
1 polymer ?
#
loop_
_entity_poly.entity_id
_entity_poly.type
_entity_poly.pdbx_seq_one_letter_code
_entity_poly.pdbx_strand_id
1 'polypeptide(L)'
;VYQPPRSTDTLLQEFIARGPNDADVATVYESIALYRWEQAAQTQSKPYQIYYFNPTIETVSTAAIVRRDVNSQQVKAARKFLQFLTAPEQQKTFVQYGFRPVIGGINLQSVSGSPWTKGIPGAKTDPNLKSLAPPNSEVIGEIQRMWNRVQ
;
A
#
# COMPACT_ATOMS: atom_id res chain seq x y z
N VAL A 1 11.65 0.73 -26.83
CA VAL A 1 11.38 1.85 -25.90
C VAL A 1 10.80 1.27 -24.63
N TYR A 2 11.54 1.28 -23.52
CA TYR A 2 11.02 0.86 -22.21
C TYR A 2 9.94 1.87 -21.78
N GLN A 3 8.71 1.40 -21.60
CA GLN A 3 7.69 2.19 -20.92
C GLN A 3 7.80 1.88 -19.42
N PRO A 4 7.96 2.88 -18.55
CA PRO A 4 7.97 2.63 -17.12
C PRO A 4 6.68 1.91 -16.71
N PRO A 5 6.75 0.95 -15.77
CA PRO A 5 5.59 0.21 -15.31
C PRO A 5 4.51 1.19 -14.83
N ARG A 6 3.29 1.02 -15.34
CA ARG A 6 2.12 1.76 -14.88
C ARG A 6 1.90 1.46 -13.41
N SER A 7 1.46 2.47 -12.65
CA SER A 7 1.16 2.24 -11.23
C SER A 7 0.03 1.22 -11.09
N THR A 8 0.07 0.42 -10.03
CA THR A 8 -1.00 -0.50 -9.66
C THR A 8 -2.36 0.19 -9.57
N ASP A 9 -2.34 1.49 -9.23
CA ASP A 9 -3.51 2.36 -9.22
C ASP A 9 -4.14 2.57 -10.60
N THR A 10 -3.33 2.87 -11.62
CA THR A 10 -3.80 2.97 -13.01
C THR A 10 -4.37 1.65 -13.50
N LEU A 11 -3.73 0.53 -13.17
CA LEU A 11 -4.23 -0.80 -13.55
C LEU A 11 -5.60 -1.09 -12.91
N LEU A 12 -5.82 -0.71 -11.65
CA LEU A 12 -7.13 -0.86 -11.01
C LEU A 12 -8.20 0.04 -11.63
N GLN A 13 -7.84 1.27 -12.04
CA GLN A 13 -8.78 2.14 -12.74
C GLN A 13 -9.24 1.55 -14.07
N GLU A 14 -8.31 0.97 -14.84
CA GLU A 14 -8.64 0.29 -16.09
C GLU A 14 -9.51 -0.95 -15.84
N PHE A 15 -9.19 -1.75 -14.82
CA PHE A 15 -10.00 -2.89 -14.39
C PHE A 15 -11.45 -2.47 -14.05
N ILE A 16 -11.61 -1.39 -13.27
CA ILE A 16 -12.93 -0.84 -12.92
C ILE A 16 -13.67 -0.35 -14.17
N ALA A 17 -12.98 0.38 -15.06
CA ALA A 17 -13.59 1.00 -16.23
C ALA A 17 -14.04 -0.05 -17.26
N ARG A 18 -13.21 -1.07 -17.53
CA ARG A 18 -13.48 -2.07 -18.57
C ARG A 18 -14.46 -3.16 -18.13
N GLY A 19 -14.58 -3.40 -16.83
CA GLY A 19 -15.56 -4.32 -16.27
C GLY A 19 -15.28 -5.80 -16.58
N PRO A 20 -16.29 -6.68 -16.50
CA PRO A 20 -16.11 -8.14 -16.48
C PRO A 20 -15.44 -8.78 -17.71
N ASN A 21 -15.35 -8.06 -18.83
CA ASN A 21 -14.80 -8.62 -20.07
C ASN A 21 -13.26 -8.46 -20.18
N ASP A 22 -12.62 -7.70 -19.30
CA ASP A 22 -11.17 -7.44 -19.36
C ASP A 22 -10.37 -8.39 -18.46
N ALA A 23 -10.82 -8.58 -17.22
CA ALA A 23 -10.22 -9.52 -16.27
C ALA A 23 -11.20 -9.87 -15.14
N ASP A 24 -11.01 -11.05 -14.55
CA ASP A 24 -11.77 -11.50 -13.38
C ASP A 24 -11.14 -11.06 -12.05
N VAL A 25 -9.80 -10.90 -12.02
CA VAL A 25 -9.03 -10.63 -10.80
C VAL A 25 -7.93 -9.61 -11.06
N ALA A 26 -7.78 -8.64 -10.16
CA ALA A 26 -6.65 -7.73 -10.10
C ALA A 26 -5.88 -7.91 -8.79
N THR A 27 -4.55 -8.07 -8.87
CA THR A 27 -3.69 -8.10 -7.67
C THR A 27 -3.13 -6.70 -7.43
N VAL A 28 -3.58 -6.07 -6.34
CA VAL A 28 -3.26 -4.68 -6.03
C VAL A 28 -2.96 -4.49 -4.54
N TYR A 29 -2.39 -3.34 -4.16
CA TYR A 29 -2.24 -2.98 -2.76
C TYR A 29 -3.61 -2.77 -2.10
N GLU A 30 -3.74 -3.17 -0.83
CA GLU A 30 -4.97 -3.03 -0.05
C GLU A 30 -5.47 -1.58 -0.02
N SER A 31 -4.58 -0.61 0.19
CA SER A 31 -4.96 0.81 0.26
C SER A 31 -5.67 1.29 -1.00
N ILE A 32 -5.21 0.85 -2.17
CA ILE A 32 -5.79 1.19 -3.48
C ILE A 32 -7.17 0.51 -3.63
N ALA A 33 -7.28 -0.78 -3.31
CA ALA A 33 -8.54 -1.51 -3.36
C ALA A 33 -9.60 -0.95 -2.40
N LEU A 34 -9.20 -0.51 -1.22
CA LEU A 34 -10.11 0.12 -0.27
C LEU A 34 -10.52 1.52 -0.73
N TYR A 35 -9.57 2.33 -1.19
CA TYR A 35 -9.80 3.72 -1.60
C TYR A 35 -10.71 3.83 -2.83
N ARG A 36 -10.55 2.94 -3.81
CA ARG A 36 -11.31 2.99 -5.08
C ARG A 36 -12.63 2.22 -5.07
N TRP A 37 -12.99 1.57 -3.98
CA TRP A 37 -14.16 0.69 -3.96
C TRP A 37 -15.46 1.44 -4.30
N GLU A 38 -15.65 2.66 -3.77
CA GLU A 38 -16.83 3.49 -4.09
C GLU A 38 -16.87 3.92 -5.56
N GLN A 39 -15.71 4.20 -6.17
CA GLN A 39 -15.63 4.50 -7.60
C GLN A 39 -16.14 3.32 -8.43
N ALA A 40 -15.78 2.09 -8.05
CA ALA A 40 -16.24 0.89 -8.77
C ALA A 40 -17.75 0.71 -8.72
N ALA A 41 -18.38 1.04 -7.59
CA ALA A 41 -19.84 1.01 -7.46
C ALA A 41 -20.54 1.99 -8.41
N GLN A 42 -19.93 3.15 -8.66
CA GLN A 42 -20.50 4.19 -9.53
C GLN A 42 -20.35 3.86 -11.03
N THR A 43 -19.23 3.26 -11.45
CA THR A 43 -18.94 3.07 -12.88
C THR A 43 -19.74 1.94 -13.54
N GLN A 44 -19.96 0.82 -12.84
CA GLN A 44 -20.54 -0.40 -13.43
C GLN A 44 -21.73 -0.96 -12.63
N SER A 45 -22.20 -0.24 -11.60
CA SER A 45 -23.25 -0.69 -10.65
C SER A 45 -22.98 -2.05 -9.97
N LYS A 46 -21.75 -2.57 -10.09
CA LYS A 46 -21.27 -3.81 -9.48
C LYS A 46 -19.86 -3.57 -8.92
N PRO A 47 -19.74 -3.24 -7.63
CA PRO A 47 -18.42 -3.14 -7.02
C PRO A 47 -17.74 -4.50 -6.94
N TYR A 48 -16.41 -4.50 -6.89
CA TYR A 48 -15.63 -5.73 -6.65
C TYR A 48 -15.67 -6.15 -5.19
N GLN A 49 -15.27 -7.40 -4.94
CA GLN A 49 -14.99 -7.94 -3.61
C GLN A 49 -13.49 -8.06 -3.39
N ILE A 50 -13.04 -7.80 -2.16
CA ILE A 50 -11.64 -7.96 -1.77
C ILE A 50 -11.39 -9.39 -1.29
N TYR A 51 -10.32 -9.99 -1.79
CA TYR A 51 -9.79 -11.27 -1.32
C TYR A 51 -8.37 -11.08 -0.79
N TYR A 52 -8.17 -11.45 0.47
CA TYR A 52 -6.83 -11.51 1.08
C TYR A 52 -6.23 -12.89 0.83
N PHE A 53 -5.01 -12.93 0.31
CA PHE A 53 -4.25 -14.18 0.25
C PHE A 53 -4.01 -14.70 1.68
N ASN A 54 -3.87 -16.02 1.80
CA ASN A 54 -3.56 -16.67 3.08
C ASN A 54 -2.24 -17.45 2.95
N PRO A 55 -1.12 -16.89 3.43
CA PRO A 55 -0.97 -15.61 4.13
C PRO A 55 -0.98 -14.41 3.17
N THR A 56 -1.36 -13.24 3.67
CA THR A 56 -1.16 -11.96 2.96
C THR A 56 0.24 -11.45 3.28
N ILE A 57 0.96 -11.00 2.25
CA ILE A 57 2.29 -10.43 2.43
C ILE A 57 2.13 -8.96 2.79
N GLU A 58 2.63 -8.59 3.97
CA GLU A 58 2.63 -7.20 4.41
C GLU A 58 3.71 -6.39 3.67
N THR A 59 3.33 -5.20 3.17
CA THR A 59 4.28 -4.22 2.63
C THR A 59 4.43 -3.08 3.62
N VAL A 60 5.62 -2.91 4.18
CA VAL A 60 5.89 -1.85 5.17
C VAL A 60 6.63 -0.69 4.50
N SER A 61 5.95 0.45 4.40
CA SER A 61 6.59 1.71 3.96
C SER A 61 7.64 2.15 4.98
N THR A 62 8.90 2.06 4.60
CA THR A 62 10.04 2.35 5.48
C THR A 62 10.65 3.71 5.13
N ALA A 63 10.86 4.55 6.14
CA ALA A 63 11.59 5.81 5.99
C ALA A 63 12.98 5.70 6.62
N ALA A 64 13.96 6.33 5.99
CA ALA A 64 15.35 6.39 6.48
C ALA A 64 15.91 7.80 6.32
N ILE A 65 16.77 8.20 7.27
CA ILE A 65 17.56 9.43 7.18
C ILE A 65 18.95 9.05 6.67
N VAL A 66 19.33 9.58 5.51
CA VAL A 66 20.67 9.36 4.93
C VAL A 66 21.76 9.91 5.85
N ARG A 67 22.95 9.29 5.82
CA ARG A 67 24.09 9.68 6.68
C ARG A 67 25.12 10.56 5.97
N ARG A 68 25.27 10.39 4.65
CA ARG A 68 26.23 11.14 3.83
C ARG A 68 25.56 12.38 3.26
N ASP A 69 26.37 13.43 3.07
CA ASP A 69 25.98 14.67 2.39
C ASP A 69 24.77 15.39 3.01
N VAL A 70 24.59 15.24 4.33
CA VAL A 70 23.57 15.94 5.12
C VAL A 70 24.15 16.64 6.33
N ASN A 71 23.71 17.87 6.57
CA ASN A 71 24.09 18.65 7.73
C ASN A 71 23.15 18.41 8.92
N SER A 72 23.56 18.89 10.10
CA SER A 72 22.81 18.69 11.34
C SER A 72 21.40 19.29 11.32
N GLN A 73 21.18 20.39 10.58
CA GLN A 73 19.87 21.02 10.44
C GLN A 73 18.93 20.18 9.58
N GLN A 74 19.42 19.61 8.48
CA GLN A 74 18.66 18.70 7.61
C GLN A 74 18.26 17.44 8.39
N VAL A 75 19.17 16.86 9.17
CA VAL A 75 18.86 15.71 10.03
C VAL A 75 17.77 16.06 11.05
N LYS A 76 17.86 17.24 11.70
CA LYS A 76 16.82 17.71 12.64
C LYS A 76 15.47 17.89 11.96
N ALA A 77 15.44 18.48 10.76
CA ALA A 77 14.23 18.66 9.98
C ALA A 77 13.61 17.32 9.56
N ALA A 78 14.42 16.38 9.08
CA ALA A 78 13.96 15.03 8.72
C ALA A 78 13.35 14.29 9.92
N ARG A 79 13.96 14.38 11.11
CA ARG A 79 13.39 13.80 12.34
C ARG A 79 12.04 14.41 12.70
N LYS A 80 11.90 15.75 12.60
CA LYS A 80 10.61 16.42 12.80
C LYS A 80 9.56 15.96 11.78
N PHE A 81 9.96 15.78 10.53
CA PHE A 81 9.06 15.27 9.49
C PHE A 81 8.61 13.83 9.77
N LEU A 82 9.52 12.94 10.16
CA LEU A 82 9.15 11.58 10.57
C LEU A 82 8.21 11.59 11.77
N GLN A 83 8.49 12.41 12.77
CA GLN A 83 7.62 12.59 13.93
C GLN A 83 6.22 13.06 13.53
N PHE A 84 6.13 14.01 12.59
CA PHE A 84 4.86 14.46 12.03
C PHE A 84 4.13 13.33 11.31
N LEU A 85 4.80 12.59 10.42
CA LEU A 85 4.17 11.49 9.69
C LEU A 85 3.63 10.40 10.63
N THR A 86 4.33 10.10 11.72
CA THR A 86 3.93 9.08 12.71
C THR A 86 3.02 9.61 13.81
N ALA A 87 2.65 10.89 13.79
CA ALA A 87 1.74 11.43 14.80
C ALA A 87 0.31 10.88 14.60
N PRO A 88 -0.48 10.71 15.67
CA PRO A 88 -1.79 10.04 15.59
C PRO A 88 -2.75 10.64 14.56
N GLU A 89 -2.80 11.96 14.43
CA GLU A 89 -3.70 12.62 13.48
C GLU A 89 -3.30 12.34 12.02
N GLN A 90 -2.00 12.34 11.71
CA GLN A 90 -1.48 12.01 10.38
C GLN A 90 -1.72 10.53 10.05
N GLN A 91 -1.58 9.65 11.04
CA GLN A 91 -1.89 8.24 10.90
C GLN A 91 -3.39 8.00 10.67
N LYS A 92 -4.28 8.77 11.33
CA LYS A 92 -5.73 8.75 11.01
C LYS A 92 -6.02 9.23 9.60
N THR A 93 -5.32 10.26 9.10
CA THR A 93 -5.42 10.67 7.69
C THR A 93 -5.02 9.53 6.77
N PHE A 94 -3.93 8.82 7.04
CA PHE A 94 -3.54 7.66 6.23
C PHE A 94 -4.57 6.53 6.24
N VAL A 95 -5.26 6.29 7.36
CA VAL A 95 -6.37 5.34 7.44
C VAL A 95 -7.50 5.69 6.47
N GLN A 96 -7.82 6.98 6.28
CA GLN A 96 -8.83 7.42 5.31
C GLN A 96 -8.47 7.03 3.86
N TYR A 97 -7.18 6.87 3.57
CA TYR A 97 -6.68 6.40 2.28
C TYR A 97 -6.39 4.89 2.25
N GLY A 98 -6.87 4.13 3.24
CA GLY A 98 -6.75 2.67 3.28
C GLY A 98 -5.38 2.15 3.72
N PHE A 99 -4.51 2.99 4.29
CA PHE A 99 -3.27 2.53 4.89
C PHE A 99 -3.48 2.07 6.33
N ARG A 100 -2.80 0.99 6.71
CA ARG A 100 -2.73 0.53 8.10
C ARG A 100 -1.73 1.42 8.88
N PRO A 101 -2.08 1.88 10.10
CA PRO A 101 -1.19 2.68 10.92
C PRO A 101 0.10 1.94 11.31
N VAL A 102 1.21 2.67 11.39
CA VAL A 102 2.48 2.15 11.91
C VAL A 102 2.61 2.31 13.43
N ILE A 103 1.66 3.01 14.05
CA ILE A 103 1.60 3.21 15.51
C ILE A 103 0.40 2.43 16.09
N GLY A 104 0.55 1.95 17.32
CA GLY A 104 -0.55 1.33 18.06
C GLY A 104 -1.63 2.32 18.50
N GLY A 105 -2.76 1.80 18.97
CA GLY A 105 -3.83 2.59 19.60
C GLY A 105 -4.80 3.29 18.64
N ILE A 106 -4.65 3.12 17.32
CA ILE A 106 -5.61 3.59 16.32
C ILE A 106 -6.54 2.43 15.96
N ASN A 107 -7.82 2.55 16.34
CA ASN A 107 -8.87 1.64 15.90
C ASN A 107 -9.37 2.05 14.52
N LEU A 108 -9.19 1.19 13.51
CA LEU A 108 -9.56 1.47 12.11
C LEU A 108 -11.05 1.81 11.96
N GLN A 109 -11.91 1.19 12.76
CA GLN A 109 -13.36 1.38 12.68
C GLN A 109 -13.85 2.66 13.37
N SER A 110 -13.02 3.31 14.20
CA SER A 110 -13.40 4.58 14.85
C SER A 110 -12.90 5.82 14.10
N VAL A 111 -12.07 5.64 13.06
CA VAL A 111 -11.58 6.77 12.25
C VAL A 111 -12.67 7.23 11.29
N SER A 112 -13.03 8.51 11.38
CA SER A 112 -13.97 9.12 10.42
C SER A 112 -13.44 9.02 9.00
N GLY A 113 -14.28 8.55 8.06
CA GLY A 113 -13.91 8.34 6.67
C GLY A 113 -13.09 7.07 6.39
N SER A 114 -12.90 6.21 7.40
CA SER A 114 -12.21 4.92 7.23
C SER A 114 -12.92 4.03 6.20
N PRO A 115 -12.19 3.44 5.24
CA PRO A 115 -12.80 2.51 4.29
C PRO A 115 -13.29 1.22 4.96
N TRP A 116 -12.73 0.83 6.11
CA TRP A 116 -13.17 -0.36 6.86
C TRP A 116 -14.55 -0.21 7.50
N THR A 117 -15.12 1.00 7.56
CA THR A 117 -16.49 1.22 8.05
C THR A 117 -17.53 1.17 6.94
N LYS A 118 -17.12 1.02 5.67
CA LYS A 118 -18.00 1.11 4.50
C LYS A 118 -18.69 -0.21 4.12
N GLY A 119 -18.49 -1.28 4.88
CA GLY A 119 -19.08 -2.59 4.59
C GLY A 119 -18.55 -3.22 3.29
N ILE A 120 -17.32 -2.90 2.88
CA ILE A 120 -16.68 -3.42 1.67
C ILE A 120 -16.62 -4.97 1.75
N PRO A 121 -17.20 -5.71 0.78
CA PRO A 121 -17.18 -7.16 0.80
C PRO A 121 -15.76 -7.72 0.89
N GLY A 122 -15.54 -8.58 1.87
CA GLY A 122 -14.26 -9.26 2.09
C GLY A 122 -13.17 -8.43 2.76
N ALA A 123 -13.33 -7.12 2.94
CA ALA A 123 -12.38 -6.28 3.67
C ALA A 123 -12.23 -6.76 5.13
N LYS A 124 -10.99 -6.86 5.62
CA LYS A 124 -10.68 -7.35 6.97
C LYS A 124 -9.92 -6.31 7.77
N THR A 125 -10.32 -6.07 9.00
CA THR A 125 -9.58 -5.21 9.93
C THR A 125 -8.38 -5.93 10.52
N ASP A 126 -8.44 -7.26 10.65
CA ASP A 126 -7.37 -8.12 11.14
C ASP A 126 -7.16 -9.33 10.20
N PRO A 127 -6.49 -9.14 9.04
CA PRO A 127 -6.15 -10.23 8.13
C PRO A 127 -4.94 -11.03 8.65
N ASN A 128 -4.79 -12.28 8.19
CA ASN A 128 -3.59 -13.09 8.47
C ASN A 128 -2.38 -12.57 7.68
N LEU A 129 -1.61 -11.68 8.31
CA LEU A 129 -0.41 -11.09 7.73
C LEU A 129 0.81 -11.98 8.02
N LYS A 130 1.65 -12.17 7.00
CA LYS A 130 3.03 -12.62 7.17
C LYS A 130 3.98 -11.56 6.66
N SER A 131 4.92 -11.20 7.52
CA SER A 131 6.13 -10.48 7.11
C SER A 131 7.14 -11.51 6.63
N LEU A 132 7.66 -11.33 5.41
CA LEU A 132 8.79 -12.11 4.92
C LEU A 132 10.06 -11.39 5.31
N ALA A 133 11.01 -12.12 5.91
CA ALA A 133 12.33 -11.57 6.15
C ALA A 133 12.97 -11.16 4.80
N PRO A 134 13.65 -10.01 4.72
CA PRO A 134 14.37 -9.64 3.52
C PRO A 134 15.41 -10.72 3.20
N PRO A 135 15.68 -11.00 1.91
CA PRO A 135 16.71 -11.95 1.54
C PRO A 135 18.07 -11.55 2.10
N ASN A 136 18.95 -12.51 2.37
CA ASN A 136 20.31 -12.23 2.80
C ASN A 136 21.14 -11.60 1.66
N SER A 137 22.32 -11.07 1.98
CA SER A 137 23.18 -10.35 1.02
C SER A 137 23.62 -11.22 -0.16
N GLU A 138 23.78 -12.52 0.03
CA GLU A 138 24.14 -13.47 -1.04
C GLU A 138 23.00 -13.57 -2.07
N VAL A 139 21.76 -13.78 -1.60
CA VAL A 139 20.58 -13.82 -2.46
C VAL A 139 20.35 -12.48 -3.16
N ILE A 140 20.53 -11.36 -2.45
CA ILE A 140 20.43 -10.02 -3.06
C ILE A 140 21.48 -9.85 -4.17
N GLY A 141 22.72 -10.28 -3.93
CA GLY A 141 23.80 -10.22 -4.91
C GLY A 141 23.48 -11.04 -6.16
N GLU A 142 22.91 -12.23 -5.99
CA GLU A 142 22.48 -13.07 -7.11
C GLU A 142 21.30 -12.48 -7.89
N ILE A 143 20.31 -11.89 -7.21
CA ILE A 143 19.21 -11.16 -7.87
C ILE A 143 19.76 -10.00 -8.71
N GLN A 144 20.68 -9.20 -8.15
CA GLN A 144 21.32 -8.08 -8.85
C GLN A 144 22.14 -8.57 -10.06
N ARG A 145 22.91 -9.65 -9.90
CA ARG A 145 23.69 -10.27 -10.99
C ARG A 145 22.80 -10.72 -12.13
N MET A 146 21.68 -11.37 -11.83
CA MET A 146 20.70 -11.81 -12.83
C MET A 146 20.03 -10.62 -13.52
N TRP A 147 19.63 -9.60 -12.77
CA TRP A 147 19.04 -8.38 -13.33
C TRP A 147 19.96 -7.65 -14.31
N ASN A 148 21.25 -7.53 -13.98
CA ASN A 148 22.24 -6.87 -14.84
C ASN A 148 22.60 -7.68 -16.10
N ARG A 149 22.26 -8.97 -16.16
CA ARG A 149 22.50 -9.82 -17.35
C ARG A 149 21.40 -9.72 -18.41
N VAL A 150 20.22 -9.26 -18.03
CA VAL A 150 19.06 -9.11 -18.93
C VAL A 150 18.86 -7.67 -19.41
N GLN A 151 19.75 -6.74 -19.00
CA GLN A 151 19.91 -5.43 -19.62
C GLN A 151 20.96 -5.49 -20.73
#